data_AF-A0A961VBV8-F1
#
_entry.id   AF-A0A961VBV8-F1
#
_cell.length_a   1.000
_cell.length_b   1.000
_cell.length_c   1.000
_cell.angle_alpha   90.00
_cell.angle_beta   90.00
_cell.angle_gamma   90.00
#
_symmetry.space_group_name_H-M   'P 1'
#
loop_
_entity.id
_entity.type
_entity.pdbx_description
1 polymer ?
#
loop_
_entity_poly.entity_id
_entity_poly.type
_entity_poly.pdbx_seq_one_letter_code
_entity_poly.pdbx_strand_id
1 'polypeptide(L)'
;MTIYAGTLEQQALQARVDIAMDWIMRTPGACNGGRVLATDDPERLGWDTIAAILERDRAFAFRLLPVIEMNIIADRLEGMGYRLDTWTVFSTGATTIRSKAWPIALDGPPEGYSELVIDEVTSPRVVAEFLEFIASRGLVPFSSAMMTGMLGPVEAVAAVDGDGRIVGSGFGYFPHNRFSDHAYAAWLGLLAVDEACRGKGVGQWINARVAMGLVERLGAQMVYELIADHNALSRRVVETCGFTRDPSLLSGIATRGRTRYTR
;
A
#
# COMPACT_ATOMS: atom_id res chain seq x y z
N MET A 1 1.78 5.98 -21.61
CA MET A 1 0.31 5.84 -21.42
C MET A 1 0.08 5.19 -20.07
N THR A 2 -0.79 5.74 -19.23
CA THR A 2 -1.08 5.15 -17.91
C THR A 2 -2.03 3.96 -18.07
N ILE A 3 -1.69 2.85 -17.42
CA ILE A 3 -2.54 1.65 -17.33
C ILE A 3 -3.27 1.72 -16.00
N TYR A 4 -4.59 1.56 -16.04
CA TYR A 4 -5.44 1.44 -14.87
C TYR A 4 -5.94 0.00 -14.76
N ALA A 5 -5.90 -0.57 -13.56
CA ALA A 5 -6.23 -1.98 -13.35
C ALA A 5 -7.57 -2.16 -12.62
N GLY A 6 -8.17 -3.35 -12.78
CA GLY A 6 -9.40 -3.73 -12.09
C GLY A 6 -10.67 -3.30 -12.84
N THR A 7 -11.79 -3.20 -12.12
CA THR A 7 -13.09 -2.80 -12.68
C THR A 7 -13.08 -1.34 -13.16
N LEU A 8 -14.03 -0.95 -14.01
CA LEU A 8 -14.15 0.45 -14.45
C LEU A 8 -14.25 1.44 -13.27
N GLU A 9 -14.88 1.04 -12.17
CA GLU A 9 -14.96 1.83 -10.94
C GLU A 9 -13.59 1.98 -10.29
N GLN A 10 -12.83 0.90 -10.15
CA GLN A 10 -11.46 0.93 -9.61
C GLN A 10 -10.51 1.74 -10.48
N GLN A 11 -10.65 1.65 -11.80
CA GLN A 11 -9.86 2.43 -12.75
C GLN A 11 -10.19 3.93 -12.65
N ALA A 12 -11.47 4.28 -12.54
CA ALA A 12 -11.89 5.67 -12.35
C ALA A 12 -11.37 6.27 -11.05
N LEU A 13 -11.33 5.49 -9.97
CA LEU A 13 -10.77 5.93 -8.68
C LEU A 13 -9.25 6.15 -8.76
N GLN A 14 -8.51 5.24 -9.41
CA GLN A 14 -7.07 5.42 -9.66
C GLN A 14 -6.79 6.69 -10.48
N ALA A 15 -7.51 6.90 -11.58
CA ALA A 15 -7.37 8.11 -12.39
C ALA A 15 -7.64 9.40 -11.60
N ARG A 16 -8.61 9.36 -10.67
CA ARG A 16 -8.88 10.50 -9.77
C ARG A 16 -7.75 10.77 -8.80
N VAL A 17 -7.13 9.73 -8.22
CA VAL A 17 -5.96 9.91 -7.35
C VAL A 17 -4.80 10.50 -8.13
N ASP A 18 -4.52 10.00 -9.34
CA ASP A 18 -3.46 10.53 -10.22
C ASP A 18 -3.65 12.03 -10.49
N ILE A 19 -4.87 12.43 -10.85
CA ILE A 19 -5.21 13.85 -11.12
C ILE A 19 -5.10 14.70 -9.85
N ALA A 20 -5.43 14.14 -8.69
CA ALA A 20 -5.46 14.86 -7.42
C ALA A 20 -4.09 14.99 -6.74
N MET A 21 -3.00 14.47 -7.33
CA MET A 21 -1.69 14.44 -6.68
C MET A 21 -1.19 15.81 -6.19
N ASP A 22 -1.33 16.89 -6.97
CA ASP A 22 -0.93 18.23 -6.51
C ASP A 22 -1.80 18.71 -5.33
N TRP A 23 -3.10 18.44 -5.37
CA TRP A 23 -4.02 18.76 -4.27
C TRP A 23 -3.66 17.96 -2.99
N ILE A 24 -3.38 16.66 -3.13
CA ILE A 24 -2.95 15.80 -2.02
C ILE A 24 -1.68 16.38 -1.37
N MET A 25 -0.70 16.82 -2.15
CA MET A 25 0.58 17.32 -1.61
C MET A 25 0.49 18.73 -0.99
N ARG A 26 -0.61 19.45 -1.20
CA ARG A 26 -0.80 20.84 -0.72
C ARG A 26 -1.92 21.00 0.30
N THR A 27 -2.72 19.97 0.52
CA THR A 27 -3.89 20.06 1.41
C THR A 27 -3.61 19.41 2.76
N PRO A 28 -3.66 20.17 3.86
CA PRO A 28 -3.51 19.60 5.19
C PRO A 28 -4.55 18.50 5.48
N GLY A 29 -4.12 17.39 6.09
CA GLY A 29 -4.96 16.21 6.34
C GLY A 29 -5.26 15.33 5.12
N ALA A 30 -4.85 15.72 3.90
CA ALA A 30 -4.99 14.86 2.72
C ALA A 30 -3.81 13.87 2.60
N CYS A 31 -4.12 12.64 2.19
CA CYS A 31 -3.15 11.58 1.95
C CYS A 31 -3.38 10.90 0.60
N ASN A 32 -2.29 10.36 0.03
CA ASN A 32 -2.38 9.50 -1.14
C ASN A 32 -2.73 8.06 -0.71
N GLY A 33 -3.99 7.66 -0.89
CA GLY A 33 -4.44 6.28 -0.64
C GLY A 33 -4.08 5.29 -1.74
N GLY A 34 -3.46 5.75 -2.84
CA GLY A 34 -3.05 4.97 -4.01
C GLY A 34 -4.20 4.65 -4.96
N ARG A 35 -5.34 4.19 -4.43
CA ARG A 35 -6.55 3.84 -5.24
C ARG A 35 -7.72 4.73 -4.96
N VAL A 36 -7.73 5.37 -3.81
CA VAL A 36 -8.78 6.28 -3.35
C VAL A 36 -8.08 7.46 -2.68
N LEU A 37 -8.77 8.59 -2.62
CA LEU A 37 -8.34 9.69 -1.75
C LEU A 37 -8.41 9.24 -0.29
N ALA A 38 -7.51 9.78 0.52
CA ALA A 38 -7.37 9.40 1.90
C ALA A 38 -7.16 10.60 2.82
N THR A 39 -7.35 10.37 4.11
CA THR A 39 -6.96 11.28 5.17
C THR A 39 -6.20 10.54 6.27
N ASP A 40 -5.33 11.27 6.96
CA ASP A 40 -4.71 10.90 8.23
C ASP A 40 -4.99 11.94 9.33
N ASP A 41 -5.84 12.93 9.04
CA ASP A 41 -6.32 13.95 9.97
C ASP A 41 -7.68 14.49 9.44
N PRO A 42 -8.79 13.80 9.76
CA PRO A 42 -10.11 14.13 9.24
C PRO A 42 -10.59 15.54 9.61
N GLU A 43 -10.26 15.99 10.82
CA GLU A 43 -10.66 17.31 11.30
C GLU A 43 -9.95 18.42 10.53
N ARG A 44 -8.67 18.21 10.21
CA ARG A 44 -7.89 19.19 9.44
C ARG A 44 -8.22 19.18 7.95
N LEU A 45 -8.56 18.01 7.38
CA LEU A 45 -9.06 17.94 6.00
C LEU A 45 -10.47 18.55 5.88
N GLY A 46 -11.26 18.44 6.94
CA GLY A 46 -12.63 18.91 7.01
C GLY A 46 -13.63 17.88 6.51
N TRP A 47 -14.66 17.63 7.32
CA TRP A 47 -15.67 16.62 7.01
C TRP A 47 -16.55 16.94 5.81
N ASP A 48 -16.74 18.21 5.46
CA ASP A 48 -17.46 18.60 4.24
C ASP A 48 -16.71 18.11 2.99
N THR A 49 -15.37 18.23 2.99
CA THR A 49 -14.50 17.69 1.94
C THR A 49 -14.62 16.18 1.86
N ILE A 50 -14.53 15.50 3.01
CA ILE A 50 -14.63 14.03 3.10
C ILE A 50 -16.00 13.57 2.57
N ALA A 51 -17.09 14.22 2.97
CA ALA A 51 -18.44 13.89 2.53
C ALA A 51 -18.63 14.10 1.02
N ALA A 52 -18.12 15.20 0.47
CA ALA A 52 -18.18 15.47 -0.97
C ALA A 52 -17.41 14.41 -1.78
N ILE A 53 -16.24 13.97 -1.30
CA ILE A 53 -15.46 12.90 -1.96
C ILE A 53 -16.20 11.56 -1.83
N LEU A 54 -16.71 11.22 -0.65
CA LEU A 54 -17.47 9.99 -0.43
C LEU A 54 -18.68 9.92 -1.37
N GLU A 55 -19.45 10.99 -1.53
CA GLU A 55 -20.61 10.98 -2.42
C GLU A 55 -20.22 10.80 -3.89
N ARG A 56 -19.12 11.45 -4.32
CA ARG A 56 -18.61 11.35 -5.69
C ARG A 56 -18.01 9.97 -5.99
N ASP A 57 -17.18 9.47 -5.09
CA ASP A 57 -16.28 8.34 -5.33
C ASP A 57 -16.78 7.04 -4.73
N ARG A 58 -17.73 7.11 -3.80
CA ARG A 58 -18.28 5.99 -3.02
C ARG A 58 -17.24 5.23 -2.18
N ALA A 59 -16.02 5.77 -2.09
CA ALA A 59 -14.93 5.22 -1.32
C ALA A 59 -13.97 6.32 -0.82
N PHE A 60 -13.46 6.16 0.40
CA PHE A 60 -12.48 7.08 1.00
C PHE A 60 -11.68 6.36 2.07
N ALA A 61 -10.37 6.60 2.16
CA ALA A 61 -9.51 5.92 3.13
C ALA A 61 -9.14 6.79 4.34
N PHE A 62 -8.93 6.13 5.47
CA PHE A 62 -8.46 6.70 6.72
C PHE A 62 -7.17 5.98 7.11
N ARG A 63 -6.08 6.70 7.37
CA ARG A 63 -4.75 6.12 7.57
C ARG A 63 -4.15 6.49 8.91
N LEU A 64 -3.64 5.48 9.61
CA LEU A 64 -2.88 5.61 10.87
C LEU A 64 -3.61 6.42 11.95
N LEU A 65 -4.91 6.22 12.10
CA LEU A 65 -5.69 6.92 13.10
C LEU A 65 -5.80 6.12 14.40
N PRO A 66 -5.85 6.79 15.57
CA PRO A 66 -6.12 6.14 16.84
C PRO A 66 -7.41 5.30 16.81
N VAL A 67 -7.39 4.14 17.46
CA VAL A 67 -8.57 3.23 17.52
C VAL A 67 -9.83 3.95 18.01
N ILE A 68 -9.71 4.83 19.00
CA ILE A 68 -10.85 5.59 19.54
C ILE A 68 -11.46 6.50 18.48
N GLU A 69 -10.62 7.19 17.71
CA GLU A 69 -11.06 8.08 16.62
C GLU A 69 -11.71 7.29 15.49
N MET A 70 -11.15 6.12 15.16
CA MET A 70 -11.70 5.23 14.13
C MET A 70 -13.11 4.73 14.47
N ASN A 71 -13.44 4.54 15.75
CA ASN A 71 -14.80 4.20 16.17
C ASN A 71 -15.77 5.37 15.94
N ILE A 72 -15.35 6.60 16.27
CA ILE A 72 -16.15 7.82 16.03
C ILE A 72 -16.38 8.02 14.53
N ILE A 73 -15.34 7.79 13.72
CA ILE A 73 -15.43 7.84 12.25
C ILE A 73 -16.39 6.77 11.74
N ALA A 74 -16.36 5.55 12.27
CA ALA A 74 -17.27 4.48 11.88
C ALA A 74 -18.74 4.87 12.11
N ASP A 75 -19.07 5.40 13.30
CA ASP A 75 -20.45 5.84 13.63
C ASP A 75 -20.92 6.95 12.68
N ARG A 76 -20.04 7.91 12.37
CA ARG A 76 -20.35 9.00 11.45
C ARG A 76 -20.57 8.51 10.03
N LEU A 77 -19.73 7.59 9.55
CA LEU A 77 -19.86 6.97 8.24
C LEU A 77 -21.13 6.14 8.11
N GLU A 78 -21.52 5.42 9.17
CA GLU A 78 -22.77 4.67 9.19
C GLU A 78 -23.98 5.60 9.05
N GLY A 79 -23.98 6.74 9.74
CA GLY A 79 -25.00 7.79 9.57
C GLY A 79 -25.08 8.36 8.14
N MET A 80 -24.00 8.23 7.37
CA MET A 80 -23.93 8.62 5.95
C MET A 80 -24.21 7.45 4.99
N GLY A 81 -24.47 6.24 5.48
CA GLY A 81 -24.72 5.05 4.67
C GLY A 81 -23.47 4.34 4.14
N TYR A 82 -22.32 4.51 4.80
CA TYR A 82 -21.05 3.88 4.46
C TYR A 82 -20.63 2.87 5.53
N ARG A 83 -19.97 1.79 5.11
CA ARG A 83 -19.27 0.86 6.03
C ARG A 83 -17.79 1.19 6.04
N LEU A 84 -17.16 1.12 7.21
CA LEU A 84 -15.71 1.17 7.37
C LEU A 84 -15.13 -0.25 7.53
N ASP A 85 -14.34 -0.69 6.57
CA ASP A 85 -13.48 -1.88 6.72
C ASP A 85 -12.12 -1.45 7.26
N THR A 86 -11.56 -2.15 8.25
CA THR A 86 -10.29 -1.79 8.91
C THR A 86 -9.22 -2.88 8.83
N TRP A 87 -7.97 -2.45 8.96
CA TRP A 87 -6.78 -3.28 9.01
C TRP A 87 -5.90 -2.87 10.19
N THR A 88 -5.27 -3.87 10.80
CA THR A 88 -4.29 -3.66 11.86
C THR A 88 -3.00 -3.10 11.26
N VAL A 89 -2.41 -2.11 11.94
CA VAL A 89 -1.13 -1.52 11.57
C VAL A 89 0.02 -2.35 12.14
N PHE A 90 0.97 -2.71 11.27
CA PHE A 90 2.27 -3.24 11.64
C PHE A 90 3.32 -2.22 11.22
N SER A 91 4.21 -1.83 12.12
CA SER A 91 5.20 -0.79 11.83
C SER A 91 6.53 -1.08 12.47
N THR A 92 7.58 -0.49 11.92
CA THR A 92 8.92 -0.54 12.50
C THR A 92 9.79 0.62 12.04
N GLY A 93 10.81 0.94 12.83
CA GLY A 93 11.73 2.04 12.54
C GLY A 93 12.89 1.62 11.63
N ALA A 94 13.52 2.60 11.00
CA ALA A 94 14.64 2.40 10.08
C ALA A 94 15.80 1.59 10.70
N THR A 95 16.12 1.78 11.98
CA THR A 95 17.15 1.00 12.69
C THR A 95 16.81 -0.49 12.74
N THR A 96 15.54 -0.83 12.99
CA THR A 96 15.10 -2.23 13.02
C THR A 96 15.15 -2.84 11.62
N ILE A 97 14.70 -2.13 10.59
CA ILE A 97 14.83 -2.56 9.19
C ILE A 97 16.29 -2.90 8.85
N ARG A 98 17.24 -2.02 9.21
CA ARG A 98 18.68 -2.26 8.99
C ARG A 98 19.22 -3.49 9.71
N SER A 99 18.65 -3.85 10.86
CA SER A 99 19.12 -5.02 11.63
C SER A 99 18.41 -6.33 11.27
N LYS A 100 17.17 -6.27 10.78
CA LYS A 100 16.31 -7.46 10.56
C LYS A 100 16.03 -7.74 9.09
N ALA A 101 15.61 -6.74 8.33
CA ALA A 101 15.24 -6.91 6.93
C ALA A 101 16.46 -6.90 6.01
N TRP A 102 17.47 -6.09 6.29
CA TRP A 102 18.66 -6.00 5.45
C TRP A 102 19.39 -7.32 5.20
N PRO A 103 19.70 -8.15 6.22
CA PRO A 103 20.36 -9.43 5.98
C PRO A 103 19.58 -10.29 4.96
N ILE A 104 18.25 -10.35 5.12
CA ILE A 104 17.37 -11.09 4.21
C ILE A 104 17.41 -10.50 2.79
N ALA A 105 17.37 -9.18 2.66
CA ALA A 105 17.37 -8.51 1.36
C ALA A 105 18.72 -8.67 0.63
N LEU A 106 19.83 -8.59 1.36
CA LEU A 106 21.19 -8.66 0.84
C LEU A 106 21.64 -10.08 0.49
N ASP A 107 21.05 -11.10 1.11
CA ASP A 107 21.22 -12.51 0.70
C ASP A 107 20.69 -12.78 -0.72
N GLY A 108 19.87 -11.86 -1.25
CA GLY A 108 19.27 -11.96 -2.58
C GLY A 108 18.02 -12.84 -2.62
N PRO A 109 17.37 -12.91 -3.79
CA PRO A 109 16.20 -13.77 -3.96
C PRO A 109 16.58 -15.24 -3.72
N PRO A 110 15.64 -16.07 -3.21
CA PRO A 110 15.90 -17.50 -3.03
C PRO A 110 16.33 -18.18 -4.34
N GLU A 111 17.03 -19.32 -4.22
CA GLU A 111 17.51 -20.07 -5.38
C GLU A 111 16.39 -20.35 -6.39
N GLY A 112 16.69 -20.13 -7.68
CA GLY A 112 15.75 -20.29 -8.78
C GLY A 112 14.87 -19.07 -9.07
N TYR A 113 15.03 -17.97 -8.31
CA TYR A 113 14.36 -16.71 -8.55
C TYR A 113 15.35 -15.56 -8.80
N SER A 114 14.90 -14.54 -9.51
CA SER A 114 15.64 -13.30 -9.75
C SER A 114 14.81 -12.06 -9.40
N GLU A 115 15.49 -10.95 -9.13
CA GLU A 115 14.88 -9.65 -8.86
C GLU A 115 14.55 -8.93 -10.17
N LEU A 116 13.35 -8.38 -10.25
CA LEU A 116 12.95 -7.40 -11.26
C LEU A 116 12.46 -6.13 -10.56
N VAL A 117 13.14 -5.01 -10.79
CA VAL A 117 12.69 -3.69 -10.33
C VAL A 117 11.68 -3.13 -11.34
N ILE A 118 10.61 -2.54 -10.84
CA ILE A 118 9.59 -1.86 -11.64
C ILE A 118 9.77 -0.34 -11.46
N ASP A 119 10.03 0.37 -12.55
CA ASP A 119 10.34 1.80 -12.56
C ASP A 119 9.91 2.47 -13.88
N GLU A 120 10.22 3.76 -14.05
CA GLU A 120 9.81 4.56 -15.21
C GLU A 120 10.39 4.06 -16.55
N VAL A 121 11.52 3.36 -16.53
CA VAL A 121 12.16 2.83 -17.75
C VAL A 121 11.71 1.40 -18.07
N THR A 122 10.98 0.75 -17.15
CA THR A 122 10.42 -0.58 -17.35
C THR A 122 9.44 -0.57 -18.51
N SER A 123 9.54 -1.57 -19.40
CA SER A 123 8.69 -1.61 -20.59
C SER A 123 7.19 -1.69 -20.22
N PRO A 124 6.29 -1.02 -20.97
CA PRO A 124 4.85 -1.04 -20.67
C PRO A 124 4.24 -2.45 -20.60
N ARG A 125 4.79 -3.39 -21.37
CA ARG A 125 4.37 -4.79 -21.35
C ARG A 125 4.65 -5.43 -19.98
N VAL A 126 5.87 -5.26 -19.46
CA VAL A 126 6.27 -5.81 -18.16
C VAL A 126 5.48 -5.16 -17.03
N VAL A 127 5.22 -3.85 -17.12
CA VAL A 127 4.35 -3.15 -16.15
C VAL A 127 2.94 -3.74 -16.18
N ALA A 128 2.37 -4.01 -17.36
CA ALA A 128 1.06 -4.63 -17.47
C ALA A 128 1.04 -6.04 -16.83
N GLU A 129 2.05 -6.87 -17.10
CA GLU A 129 2.20 -8.21 -16.51
C GLU A 129 2.31 -8.14 -14.98
N PHE A 130 3.01 -7.15 -14.42
CA PHE A 130 3.12 -6.92 -12.99
C PHE A 130 1.78 -6.52 -12.34
N LEU A 131 1.04 -5.60 -12.95
CA LEU A 131 -0.28 -5.19 -12.48
C LEU A 131 -1.28 -6.34 -12.56
N GLU A 132 -1.24 -7.12 -13.64
CA GLU A 132 -2.07 -8.32 -13.82
C GLU A 132 -1.75 -9.38 -12.78
N PHE A 133 -0.47 -9.62 -12.49
CA PHE A 133 -0.06 -10.54 -11.42
C PHE A 133 -0.69 -10.14 -10.08
N ILE A 134 -0.56 -8.86 -9.67
CA ILE A 134 -1.17 -8.36 -8.42
C ILE A 134 -2.69 -8.57 -8.44
N ALA A 135 -3.35 -8.18 -9.53
CA ALA A 135 -4.79 -8.32 -9.70
C ALA A 135 -5.28 -9.78 -9.59
N SER A 136 -4.55 -10.71 -10.21
CA SER A 136 -4.85 -12.14 -10.19
C SER A 136 -4.84 -12.76 -8.78
N ARG A 137 -4.17 -12.10 -7.81
CA ARG A 137 -4.12 -12.53 -6.41
C ARG A 137 -5.19 -11.89 -5.54
N GLY A 138 -6.16 -11.21 -6.16
CA GLY A 138 -7.28 -10.57 -5.46
C GLY A 138 -6.90 -9.26 -4.75
N LEU A 139 -5.69 -8.75 -4.99
CA LEU A 139 -5.31 -7.40 -4.63
C LEU A 139 -5.70 -6.46 -5.76
N VAL A 140 -5.96 -5.19 -5.44
CA VAL A 140 -6.15 -4.17 -6.46
C VAL A 140 -4.79 -3.48 -6.61
N PRO A 141 -4.14 -3.37 -7.76
CA PRO A 141 -2.89 -2.60 -7.85
C PRO A 141 -3.18 -1.08 -7.89
N PHE A 142 -2.15 -0.26 -7.95
CA PHE A 142 -2.28 1.18 -8.24
C PHE A 142 -2.17 1.43 -9.75
N SER A 143 -2.35 2.69 -10.18
CA SER A 143 -2.11 3.06 -11.58
C SER A 143 -0.66 2.76 -11.97
N SER A 144 -0.39 2.46 -13.24
CA SER A 144 0.99 2.24 -13.68
C SER A 144 1.88 3.43 -13.40
N ALA A 145 1.38 4.65 -13.57
CA ALA A 145 2.13 5.89 -13.33
C ALA A 145 2.58 6.00 -11.87
N MET A 146 1.74 5.57 -10.94
CA MET A 146 2.12 5.47 -9.54
C MET A 146 3.15 4.34 -9.37
N MET A 147 2.85 3.15 -9.85
CA MET A 147 3.66 1.93 -9.64
C MET A 147 5.08 2.01 -10.21
N THR A 148 5.30 2.79 -11.26
CA THR A 148 6.60 3.02 -11.89
C THR A 148 7.35 4.23 -11.34
N GLY A 149 6.73 5.02 -10.46
CA GLY A 149 7.35 6.20 -9.86
C GLY A 149 7.14 7.53 -10.58
N MET A 150 6.36 7.55 -11.68
CA MET A 150 6.08 8.79 -12.42
C MET A 150 5.32 9.83 -11.58
N LEU A 151 4.59 9.40 -10.55
CA LEU A 151 3.83 10.27 -9.64
C LEU A 151 4.52 10.51 -8.29
N GLY A 152 5.77 10.06 -8.14
CA GLY A 152 6.57 10.27 -6.94
C GLY A 152 7.49 9.07 -6.65
N PRO A 153 8.44 9.22 -5.71
CA PRO A 153 9.38 8.14 -5.39
C PRO A 153 8.68 6.88 -4.87
N VAL A 154 9.07 5.74 -5.42
CA VAL A 154 8.52 4.43 -5.06
C VAL A 154 9.59 3.35 -4.95
N GLU A 155 9.20 2.25 -4.34
CA GLU A 155 9.92 0.98 -4.33
C GLU A 155 8.99 -0.10 -4.87
N ALA A 156 9.27 -0.63 -6.07
CA ALA A 156 8.45 -1.66 -6.68
C ALA A 156 9.33 -2.80 -7.16
N VAL A 157 9.07 -4.01 -6.66
CA VAL A 157 9.89 -5.19 -6.92
C VAL A 157 9.00 -6.39 -7.24
N ALA A 158 9.43 -7.17 -8.22
CA ALA A 158 8.90 -8.47 -8.54
C ALA A 158 9.97 -9.57 -8.34
N ALA A 159 9.53 -10.74 -7.92
CA ALA A 159 10.32 -11.97 -8.03
C ALA A 159 9.95 -12.68 -9.35
N VAL A 160 10.96 -13.11 -10.09
CA VAL A 160 10.80 -13.78 -11.39
C VAL A 160 11.41 -15.18 -11.32
N ASP A 161 10.71 -16.20 -11.83
CA ASP A 161 11.22 -17.58 -11.88
C ASP A 161 12.19 -17.82 -13.06
N GLY A 162 12.72 -19.04 -13.17
CA GLY A 162 13.63 -19.44 -14.25
C GLY A 162 13.01 -19.40 -15.67
N ASP A 163 11.68 -19.35 -15.78
CA ASP A 163 10.96 -19.21 -17.05
C ASP A 163 10.69 -17.73 -17.39
N GLY A 164 11.12 -16.79 -16.54
CA GLY A 164 10.87 -15.36 -16.73
C GLY A 164 9.48 -14.91 -16.27
N ARG A 165 8.73 -15.73 -15.52
CA ARG A 165 7.39 -15.38 -15.04
C ARG A 165 7.44 -14.66 -13.71
N ILE A 166 6.61 -13.62 -13.54
CA ILE A 166 6.41 -12.98 -12.24
C ILE A 166 5.70 -13.96 -11.30
N VAL A 167 6.36 -14.26 -10.18
CA VAL A 167 5.87 -15.17 -9.13
C VAL A 167 5.69 -14.49 -7.78
N GLY A 168 6.09 -13.22 -7.67
CA GLY A 168 5.82 -12.40 -6.50
C GLY A 168 5.93 -10.91 -6.79
N SER A 169 5.26 -10.11 -5.98
CA SER A 169 5.26 -8.64 -6.08
C SER A 169 5.39 -8.01 -4.69
N GLY A 170 5.95 -6.81 -4.62
CA GLY A 170 5.93 -5.94 -3.45
C GLY A 170 6.08 -4.48 -3.87
N PHE A 171 5.50 -3.59 -3.08
CA PHE A 171 5.46 -2.18 -3.39
C PHE A 171 5.53 -1.29 -2.14
N GLY A 172 6.12 -0.10 -2.27
CA GLY A 172 6.10 0.91 -1.23
C GLY A 172 6.28 2.34 -1.73
N TYR A 173 5.80 3.30 -0.94
CA TYR A 173 5.85 4.75 -1.22
C TYR A 173 5.56 5.57 0.03
N PHE A 174 5.62 6.91 -0.09
CA PHE A 174 5.18 7.85 0.96
C PHE A 174 3.75 8.34 0.69
N PRO A 175 2.76 7.95 1.50
CA PRO A 175 1.38 8.38 1.32
C PRO A 175 1.06 9.73 1.97
N HIS A 176 1.85 10.12 2.98
CA HIS A 176 1.60 11.29 3.81
C HIS A 176 2.33 12.52 3.25
N ASN A 177 1.67 13.67 3.27
CA ASN A 177 2.28 14.93 2.84
C ASN A 177 2.97 15.65 4.01
N ARG A 178 3.63 16.79 3.73
CA ARG A 178 4.41 17.57 4.72
C ARG A 178 3.62 18.11 5.92
N PHE A 179 2.30 18.09 5.88
CA PHE A 179 1.46 18.58 6.98
C PHE A 179 1.16 17.51 8.03
N SER A 180 1.43 16.25 7.70
CA SER A 180 1.15 15.10 8.55
C SER A 180 2.28 14.81 9.55
N ASP A 181 1.91 14.36 10.74
CA ASP A 181 2.84 13.78 11.71
C ASP A 181 3.45 12.44 11.25
N HIS A 182 2.94 11.87 10.15
CA HIS A 182 3.45 10.66 9.51
C HIS A 182 4.19 10.94 8.19
N ALA A 183 4.58 12.19 7.92
CA ALA A 183 5.31 12.56 6.69
C ALA A 183 6.62 11.77 6.46
N TYR A 184 7.21 11.22 7.52
CA TYR A 184 8.42 10.39 7.47
C TYR A 184 8.16 8.88 7.31
N ALA A 185 6.89 8.47 7.30
CA ALA A 185 6.47 7.08 7.27
C ALA A 185 6.16 6.64 5.83
N ALA A 186 6.81 5.57 5.40
CA ALA A 186 6.50 4.91 4.14
C ALA A 186 5.52 3.76 4.36
N TRP A 187 4.59 3.59 3.43
CA TRP A 187 3.74 2.41 3.38
C TRP A 187 4.40 1.34 2.51
N LEU A 188 4.37 0.09 2.98
CA LEU A 188 4.70 -1.10 2.21
C LEU A 188 3.43 -1.95 2.08
N GLY A 189 3.22 -2.52 0.90
CA GLY A 189 2.13 -3.46 0.68
C GLY A 189 2.18 -4.05 -0.72
N LEU A 190 1.00 -4.46 -1.21
CA LEU A 190 0.87 -5.21 -2.47
C LEU A 190 1.77 -6.45 -2.53
N LEU A 191 2.06 -7.02 -1.35
CA LEU A 191 2.82 -8.24 -1.23
C LEU A 191 1.94 -9.41 -1.69
N ALA A 192 2.30 -10.01 -2.82
CA ALA A 192 1.65 -11.19 -3.33
C ALA A 192 2.70 -12.21 -3.78
N VAL A 193 2.38 -13.50 -3.64
CA VAL A 193 3.25 -14.61 -4.04
C VAL A 193 2.38 -15.68 -4.68
N ASP A 194 2.84 -16.24 -5.79
CA ASP A 194 2.22 -17.41 -6.42
C ASP A 194 2.07 -18.55 -5.40
N GLU A 195 0.96 -19.26 -5.46
CA GLU A 195 0.66 -20.34 -4.51
C GLU A 195 1.72 -21.44 -4.54
N ALA A 196 2.24 -21.76 -5.73
CA ALA A 196 3.30 -22.75 -5.92
C ALA A 196 4.66 -22.29 -5.37
N CYS A 197 4.80 -21.01 -5.05
CA CYS A 197 6.01 -20.40 -4.50
C CYS A 197 5.90 -20.09 -3.00
N ARG A 198 4.74 -20.33 -2.37
CA ARG A 198 4.56 -20.14 -0.92
C ARG A 198 5.46 -21.09 -0.12
N GLY A 199 5.99 -20.60 1.00
CA GLY A 199 6.90 -21.35 1.87
C GLY A 199 8.36 -21.43 1.37
N LYS A 200 8.67 -20.89 0.18
CA LYS A 200 10.03 -20.90 -0.39
C LYS A 200 10.84 -19.63 -0.10
N GLY A 201 10.41 -18.83 0.89
CA GLY A 201 11.09 -17.57 1.25
C GLY A 201 10.84 -16.36 0.34
N VAL A 202 10.18 -16.52 -0.82
CA VAL A 202 9.96 -15.43 -1.80
C VAL A 202 9.29 -14.20 -1.18
N GLY A 203 8.17 -14.38 -0.47
CA GLY A 203 7.45 -13.27 0.15
C GLY A 203 8.25 -12.55 1.24
N GLN A 204 9.06 -13.29 2.00
CA GLN A 204 9.94 -12.73 3.03
C GLN A 204 11.05 -11.89 2.39
N TRP A 205 11.68 -12.40 1.33
CA TRP A 205 12.68 -11.65 0.58
C TRP A 205 12.11 -10.38 -0.03
N ILE A 206 10.97 -10.45 -0.73
CA ILE A 206 10.33 -9.27 -1.34
C ILE A 206 10.03 -8.21 -0.27
N ASN A 207 9.42 -8.61 0.84
CA ASN A 207 9.06 -7.69 1.92
C ASN A 207 10.30 -6.97 2.48
N ALA A 208 11.35 -7.74 2.79
CA ALA A 208 12.63 -7.21 3.23
C ALA A 208 13.29 -6.28 2.20
N ARG A 209 13.25 -6.67 0.92
CA ARG A 209 13.86 -5.94 -0.19
C ARG A 209 13.20 -4.60 -0.43
N VAL A 210 11.87 -4.52 -0.37
CA VAL A 210 11.12 -3.26 -0.49
C VAL A 210 11.36 -2.40 0.75
N ALA A 211 11.29 -2.97 1.96
CA ALA A 211 11.54 -2.22 3.19
C ALA A 211 12.96 -1.62 3.25
N MET A 212 13.98 -2.36 2.80
CA MET A 212 15.34 -1.85 2.63
C MET A 212 15.38 -0.67 1.66
N GLY A 213 14.74 -0.78 0.49
CA GLY A 213 14.69 0.30 -0.49
C GLY A 213 14.03 1.56 0.05
N LEU A 214 12.91 1.41 0.78
CA LEU A 214 12.17 2.52 1.38
C LEU A 214 13.06 3.32 2.34
N VAL A 215 13.85 2.63 3.16
CA VAL A 215 14.74 3.25 4.14
C VAL A 215 15.98 3.86 3.47
N GLU A 216 16.63 3.14 2.56
CA GLU A 216 17.94 3.54 2.04
C GLU A 216 17.90 4.47 0.84
N ARG A 217 16.93 4.27 -0.05
CA ARG A 217 16.83 5.08 -1.26
C ARG A 217 15.84 6.22 -1.09
N LEU A 218 14.75 5.99 -0.38
CA LEU A 218 13.69 7.00 -0.21
C LEU A 218 13.74 7.70 1.15
N GLY A 219 14.60 7.27 2.07
CA GLY A 219 14.85 7.96 3.34
C GLY A 219 13.76 7.77 4.40
N ALA A 220 12.98 6.69 4.33
CA ALA A 220 11.95 6.39 5.32
C ALA A 220 12.55 6.22 6.72
N GLN A 221 11.97 6.89 7.71
CA GLN A 221 12.35 6.73 9.12
C GLN A 221 11.50 5.65 9.81
N MET A 222 10.30 5.42 9.29
CA MET A 222 9.38 4.38 9.70
C MET A 222 8.75 3.74 8.46
N VAL A 223 8.53 2.43 8.51
CA VAL A 223 7.79 1.69 7.49
C VAL A 223 6.59 1.02 8.16
N TYR A 224 5.43 1.07 7.51
CA TYR A 224 4.24 0.39 7.99
C TYR A 224 3.52 -0.42 6.91
N GLU A 225 2.83 -1.45 7.36
CA GLU A 225 1.99 -2.35 6.56
C GLU A 225 0.61 -2.48 7.21
N LEU A 226 -0.38 -2.77 6.36
CA LEU A 226 -1.77 -2.93 6.78
C LEU A 226 -2.18 -4.38 6.56
N ILE A 227 -2.46 -5.09 7.65
CA ILE A 227 -2.72 -6.54 7.61
C ILE A 227 -4.11 -6.81 8.17
N ALA A 228 -4.90 -7.58 7.42
CA ALA A 228 -6.20 -8.03 7.86
C ALA A 228 -6.02 -9.04 9.00
N ASP A 229 -6.87 -8.99 10.03
CA ASP A 229 -6.69 -9.81 11.23
C ASP A 229 -6.62 -11.32 10.98
N HIS A 230 -7.29 -11.79 9.93
CA HIS A 230 -7.32 -13.20 9.52
C HIS A 230 -6.12 -13.63 8.67
N ASN A 231 -5.26 -12.71 8.23
CA ASN A 231 -4.13 -13.01 7.35
C ASN A 231 -2.85 -13.34 8.16
N ALA A 232 -2.86 -14.53 8.76
CA ALA A 232 -1.74 -15.03 9.56
C ALA A 232 -0.43 -15.21 8.77
N LEU A 233 -0.52 -15.44 7.45
CA LEU A 233 0.67 -15.62 6.60
C LEU A 233 1.40 -14.29 6.41
N SER A 234 0.69 -13.22 6.03
CA SER A 234 1.30 -11.88 5.93
C SER A 234 1.84 -11.41 7.26
N ARG A 235 1.14 -11.69 8.38
CA ARG A 235 1.64 -11.38 9.73
C ARG A 235 3.02 -11.99 10.00
N ARG A 236 3.20 -13.28 9.72
CA ARG A 236 4.50 -13.96 9.91
C ARG A 236 5.61 -13.36 9.04
N VAL A 237 5.28 -12.98 7.81
CA VAL A 237 6.25 -12.36 6.89
C VAL A 237 6.77 -11.04 7.45
N VAL A 238 5.88 -10.13 7.87
CA VAL A 238 6.30 -8.82 8.36
C VAL A 238 7.01 -8.91 9.71
N GLU A 239 6.56 -9.81 10.60
CA GLU A 239 7.21 -10.04 11.90
C GLU A 239 8.65 -10.52 11.73
N THR A 240 8.90 -11.36 10.71
CA THR A 240 10.26 -11.82 10.39
C THR A 240 11.16 -10.68 9.91
N CYS A 241 10.59 -9.67 9.24
CA CYS A 241 11.29 -8.46 8.82
C CYS A 241 11.42 -7.41 9.93
N GLY A 242 10.96 -7.72 11.16
CA GLY A 242 11.10 -6.85 12.33
C GLY A 242 9.94 -5.87 12.54
N PHE A 243 8.81 -6.09 11.86
CA PHE A 243 7.59 -5.33 12.11
C PHE A 243 6.88 -5.84 13.36
N THR A 244 6.32 -4.90 14.12
CA THR A 244 5.48 -5.23 15.28
C THR A 244 4.11 -4.61 15.11
N ARG A 245 3.08 -5.30 15.61
CA ARG A 245 1.72 -4.78 15.67
C ARG A 245 1.68 -3.52 16.53
N ASP A 246 1.09 -2.46 16.01
CA ASP A 246 0.67 -1.30 16.80
C ASP A 246 -0.82 -1.45 17.15
N PRO A 247 -1.17 -1.75 18.42
CA PRO A 247 -2.56 -1.91 18.82
C PRO A 247 -3.31 -0.59 18.98
N SER A 248 -2.60 0.55 18.95
CA SER A 248 -3.20 1.88 19.14
C SER A 248 -3.71 2.50 17.85
N LEU A 249 -3.26 2.00 16.69
CA LEU A 249 -3.57 2.55 15.38
C LEU A 249 -4.36 1.56 14.50
N LEU A 250 -5.24 2.10 13.67
CA LEU A 250 -5.89 1.40 12.58
C LEU A 250 -5.79 2.21 11.29
N SER A 251 -5.95 1.52 10.17
CA SER A 251 -6.29 2.17 8.90
C SER A 251 -7.54 1.50 8.34
N GLY A 252 -8.33 2.24 7.57
CA GLY A 252 -9.57 1.73 7.02
C GLY A 252 -9.96 2.37 5.71
N ILE A 253 -10.94 1.75 5.05
CA ILE A 253 -11.56 2.26 3.83
C ILE A 253 -13.06 2.25 4.04
N ALA A 254 -13.66 3.43 3.94
CA ALA A 254 -15.09 3.61 3.85
C ALA A 254 -15.55 3.22 2.44
N THR A 255 -16.61 2.43 2.32
CA THR A 255 -17.26 2.12 1.03
C THR A 255 -18.78 2.04 1.15
N ARG A 256 -19.47 2.31 0.03
CA ARG A 256 -20.92 2.12 -0.09
C ARG A 256 -21.24 0.71 -0.58
N GLY A 257 -22.10 -0.04 0.12
CA GLY A 257 -22.54 -1.39 -0.28
C GLY A 257 -22.02 -2.53 0.62
N ARG A 258 -22.38 -3.80 0.32
CA ARG A 258 -22.13 -4.98 1.20
C ARG A 258 -20.81 -5.73 0.94
N THR A 259 -20.15 -5.50 -0.18
CA THR A 259 -18.92 -6.22 -0.57
C THR A 259 -17.68 -5.47 -0.09
N ARG A 260 -16.64 -6.18 0.36
CA ARG A 260 -15.34 -5.57 0.70
C ARG A 260 -14.63 -5.06 -0.54
N TYR A 261 -13.95 -3.91 -0.41
CA TYR A 261 -13.18 -3.29 -1.50
C TYR A 261 -11.91 -4.08 -1.85
N THR A 262 -11.28 -4.68 -0.85
CA THR A 262 -10.13 -5.60 -0.99
C THR A 262 -10.34 -6.80 -0.08
N ARG A 263 -9.89 -7.98 -0.51
CA ARG A 263 -9.94 -9.20 0.32
C ARG A 263 -8.97 -9.10 1.51
#